data_AF-A0AAV5TCQ8-F1
#
_entry.id   AF-A0AAV5TCQ8-F1
#
_cell.length_a   1.000
_cell.length_b   1.000
_cell.length_c   1.000
_cell.angle_alpha   90.00
_cell.angle_beta   90.00
_cell.angle_gamma   90.00
#
_symmetry.space_group_name_H-M   'P 1'
#
loop_
_entity.id
_entity.type
_entity.pdbx_description
1 polymer ?
#
loop_
_entity_poly.entity_id
_entity_poly.type
_entity_poly.pdbx_seq_one_letter_code
_entity_poly.pdbx_strand_id
1 'polypeptide(L)'
;RPLPFIGNLHEFDFKSQHKTFQRFGKEQPSIYTLFSPMPFVQITDFDTIRGAFIDQGDAFTGRPENKIIQEAVSFAPNSGVTNANGENWKEQRRAAISILRDFGMGK
;
A
#
# COMPACT_ATOMS: atom_id res chain seq x y z
N ARG A 1 4.90 21.96 3.23
CA ARG A 1 6.13 21.82 2.39
C ARG A 1 7.04 20.84 3.11
N PRO A 2 7.68 19.88 2.41
CA PRO A 2 8.48 18.87 3.08
C PRO A 2 9.69 19.49 3.77
N LEU A 3 9.91 19.14 5.05
CA LEU A 3 11.09 19.53 5.80
C LEU A 3 12.24 18.55 5.52
N PRO A 4 13.51 18.98 5.67
CA PRO A 4 14.65 18.07 5.58
C PRO A 4 14.48 16.87 6.52
N PHE A 5 14.88 15.68 6.04
CA PHE A 5 14.85 14.38 6.74
C PHE A 5 13.45 13.82 7.07
N ILE A 6 12.54 14.61 7.65
CA ILE A 6 11.23 14.14 8.13
C ILE A 6 10.09 14.35 7.13
N GLY A 7 10.29 15.16 6.10
CA GLY A 7 9.26 15.45 5.12
C GLY A 7 8.04 16.14 5.68
N ASN A 8 6.87 15.61 5.33
CA ASN A 8 5.55 16.00 5.76
C ASN A 8 5.10 15.31 7.07
N LEU A 9 5.95 14.54 7.76
CA LEU A 9 5.56 13.86 9.02
C LEU A 9 5.05 14.84 10.09
N HIS A 10 5.58 16.07 10.11
CA HIS A 10 5.15 17.12 11.04
C HIS A 10 3.70 17.58 10.81
N GLU A 11 3.12 17.27 9.64
CA GLU A 11 1.76 17.64 9.27
C GLU A 11 0.75 16.51 9.59
N PHE A 12 1.23 15.33 10.04
CA PHE A 12 0.42 14.15 10.29
C PHE A 12 -0.21 14.17 11.68
N ASP A 13 -1.53 13.99 11.73
CA ASP A 13 -2.18 13.43 12.90
C ASP A 13 -2.03 11.91 12.89
N PHE A 14 -1.07 11.38 13.66
CA PHE A 14 -0.84 9.94 13.78
C PHE A 14 -2.03 9.16 14.36
N LYS A 15 -2.96 9.81 15.07
CA LYS A 15 -4.20 9.18 15.55
C LYS A 15 -5.27 9.12 14.45
N SER A 16 -5.21 10.02 13.48
CA SER A 16 -6.21 10.18 12.42
C SER A 16 -5.59 10.40 11.04
N GLN A 17 -4.66 9.54 10.63
CA GLN A 17 -3.90 9.72 9.38
C GLN A 17 -4.80 9.89 8.14
N HIS A 18 -5.90 9.16 8.07
CA HIS A 18 -6.90 9.26 6.99
C HIS A 18 -7.47 10.69 6.82
N LYS A 19 -7.61 11.47 7.91
CA LYS A 19 -8.04 12.88 7.83
C LYS A 19 -6.94 13.76 7.25
N THR A 20 -5.68 13.48 7.59
CA THR A 20 -4.52 14.18 7.01
C THR A 20 -4.46 13.96 5.51
N PHE A 21 -4.58 12.69 5.06
CA PHE A 21 -4.59 12.36 3.62
C PHE A 21 -5.80 12.96 2.91
N GLN A 22 -6.99 12.97 3.53
CA GLN A 22 -8.16 13.62 2.97
C GLN A 22 -7.95 15.14 2.78
N ARG A 23 -7.31 15.81 3.75
CA ARG A 23 -6.96 17.25 3.63
C ARG A 23 -6.01 17.48 2.46
N PHE A 24 -4.92 16.71 2.38
CA PHE A 24 -3.95 16.82 1.28
C PHE A 24 -4.55 16.52 -0.08
N GLY A 25 -5.42 15.50 -0.19
CA GLY A 25 -6.12 15.18 -1.43
C GLY A 25 -7.06 16.28 -1.93
N LYS A 26 -7.59 17.13 -1.03
CA LYS A 26 -8.38 18.31 -1.42
C LYS A 26 -7.50 19.45 -1.96
N GLU A 27 -6.28 19.58 -1.46
CA GLU A 27 -5.33 20.63 -1.88
C GLU A 27 -4.59 20.25 -3.17
N GLN A 28 -4.33 18.96 -3.38
CA GLN A 28 -3.64 18.40 -4.54
C GLN A 28 -4.45 17.25 -5.11
N PRO A 29 -5.43 17.53 -5.99
CA PRO A 29 -6.32 16.53 -6.52
C PRO A 29 -5.58 15.54 -7.44
N SER A 30 -6.12 14.32 -7.48
CA SER A 30 -5.72 13.20 -8.31
C SER A 30 -4.45 12.46 -7.90
N ILE A 31 -3.27 13.02 -8.13
CA ILE A 31 -1.99 12.38 -7.80
C ILE A 31 -1.06 13.40 -7.16
N TYR A 32 -0.44 13.03 -6.04
CA TYR A 32 0.64 13.82 -5.47
C TYR A 32 1.68 12.94 -4.78
N THR A 33 2.87 13.49 -4.57
CA THR A 33 3.94 12.83 -3.81
C THR A 33 3.99 13.39 -2.40
N LEU A 34 3.83 12.52 -1.42
CA LEU A 34 4.01 12.80 -0.01
C LEU A 34 5.39 12.34 0.43
N PHE A 35 6.18 13.21 1.06
CA PHE A 35 7.48 12.81 1.58
C PHE A 35 7.34 12.45 3.06
N SER A 36 7.64 11.21 3.44
CA SER A 36 7.57 10.74 4.82
C SER A 36 8.70 9.76 5.10
N PRO A 37 9.82 10.28 5.61
CA PRO A 37 11.23 10.02 5.23
C PRO A 37 11.58 9.46 3.84
N MET A 38 10.62 8.87 3.13
CA MET A 38 10.71 8.34 1.77
C MET A 38 9.51 8.87 0.97
N PRO A 39 9.62 8.93 -0.37
CA PRO A 39 8.52 9.39 -1.20
C PRO A 39 7.40 8.33 -1.29
N PHE A 40 6.15 8.76 -1.11
CA PHE A 40 4.95 7.97 -1.35
C PHE A 40 4.07 8.68 -2.37
N VAL A 41 3.76 8.00 -3.47
CA VAL A 41 2.78 8.50 -4.44
C VAL A 41 1.39 8.17 -3.92
N GLN A 42 0.56 9.20 -3.75
CA GLN A 42 -0.81 9.10 -3.30
C GLN A 42 -1.75 9.31 -4.49
N ILE A 43 -2.78 8.47 -4.57
CA ILE A 43 -3.85 8.58 -5.56
C ILE A 43 -5.15 8.88 -4.81
N THR A 44 -5.85 9.94 -5.19
CA THR A 44 -6.97 10.48 -4.39
C THR A 44 -8.31 10.56 -5.10
N ASP A 45 -8.35 10.33 -6.42
CA ASP A 45 -9.59 10.25 -7.18
C ASP A 45 -9.88 8.83 -7.66
N PHE A 46 -11.16 8.53 -7.84
CA PHE A 46 -11.63 7.19 -8.20
C PHE A 46 -11.14 6.73 -9.58
N ASP A 47 -11.17 7.61 -10.58
CA ASP A 47 -10.84 7.25 -11.95
C ASP A 47 -9.36 6.85 -12.06
N THR A 48 -8.48 7.57 -11.36
CA THR A 48 -7.05 7.25 -11.31
C THR A 48 -6.77 6.01 -10.46
N ILE A 49 -7.49 5.80 -9.35
CA ILE A 49 -7.40 4.55 -8.57
C ILE A 49 -7.77 3.36 -9.44
N ARG A 50 -8.87 3.46 -10.19
CA ARG A 50 -9.30 2.43 -11.13
C ARG A 50 -8.25 2.19 -12.21
N GLY A 51 -7.76 3.25 -12.85
CA GLY A 51 -6.74 3.14 -13.90
C GLY A 51 -5.45 2.47 -13.40
N ALA A 52 -5.00 2.79 -12.20
CA ALA A 52 -3.80 2.20 -11.60
C ALA A 52 -4.01 0.73 -11.18
N PHE A 53 -5.03 0.46 -10.36
CA PHE A 53 -5.17 -0.85 -9.71
C PHE A 53 -5.99 -1.87 -10.52
N ILE A 54 -6.73 -1.45 -11.54
CA ILE A 54 -7.51 -2.35 -12.41
C ILE A 54 -6.89 -2.38 -13.80
N ASP A 55 -6.87 -1.25 -14.51
CA ASP A 55 -6.46 -1.23 -15.92
C ASP A 55 -4.95 -1.51 -16.07
N GLN A 56 -4.14 -1.07 -15.11
CA GLN A 56 -2.70 -1.37 -15.00
C GLN A 56 -2.37 -2.28 -13.81
N GLY A 57 -3.32 -3.11 -13.37
CA GLY A 57 -3.23 -3.85 -12.10
C GLY A 57 -1.93 -4.60 -11.89
N ASP A 58 -1.37 -5.23 -12.95
CA ASP A 58 -0.11 -5.97 -12.89
C ASP A 58 1.08 -5.10 -12.41
N ALA A 59 1.14 -3.84 -12.83
CA ALA A 59 2.19 -2.89 -12.43
C ALA A 59 2.08 -2.47 -10.96
N PHE A 60 0.87 -2.55 -10.37
CA PHE A 60 0.58 -2.13 -9.00
C PHE A 60 0.34 -3.31 -8.04
N THR A 61 0.78 -4.52 -8.40
CA THR A 61 0.65 -5.72 -7.54
C THR A 61 1.67 -5.79 -6.40
N GLY A 62 2.75 -5.01 -6.47
CA GLY A 62 3.89 -5.08 -5.55
C GLY A 62 3.65 -4.45 -4.18
N ARG A 63 4.42 -4.90 -3.19
CA ARG A 63 4.47 -4.42 -1.80
C ARG A 63 5.81 -3.70 -1.58
N PRO A 64 5.89 -2.73 -0.66
CA PRO A 64 7.15 -2.04 -0.38
C PRO A 64 8.30 -3.00 -0.05
N GLU A 65 9.43 -2.85 -0.74
CA GLU A 65 10.64 -3.67 -0.52
C GLU A 65 11.65 -3.05 0.45
N ASN A 66 11.32 -1.89 1.01
CA ASN A 66 12.17 -1.25 2.00
C ASN A 66 12.33 -2.15 3.24
N LYS A 67 13.58 -2.44 3.63
CA LYS A 67 13.91 -3.35 4.72
C LYS A 67 13.24 -2.97 6.05
N ILE A 68 13.19 -1.69 6.40
CA ILE A 68 12.57 -1.22 7.64
C ILE A 68 11.06 -1.52 7.63
N ILE A 69 10.40 -1.29 6.49
CA ILE A 69 8.97 -1.61 6.34
C ILE A 69 8.77 -3.12 6.44
N GLN A 70 9.56 -3.92 5.72
CA GLN A 70 9.42 -5.37 5.73
C GLN A 70 9.63 -5.98 7.12
N GLU A 71 10.63 -5.54 7.87
CA GLU A 71 10.87 -5.99 9.26
C GLU A 71 9.74 -5.57 10.21
N ALA A 72 9.10 -4.42 9.97
CA ALA A 72 7.99 -3.95 10.79
C ALA A 72 6.68 -4.71 10.53
N VAL A 73 6.45 -5.18 9.30
CA VAL A 73 5.16 -5.78 8.88
C VAL A 73 5.21 -7.29 8.65
N SER A 74 6.39 -7.91 8.67
CA SER A 74 6.58 -9.34 8.35
C SER A 74 7.49 -10.03 9.36
N PHE A 75 7.22 -11.31 9.65
CA PHE A 75 8.03 -12.13 10.56
C PHE A 75 9.23 -12.80 9.87
N ALA A 76 9.23 -12.85 8.54
CA ALA A 76 10.32 -13.38 7.74
C ALA A 76 10.40 -12.66 6.37
N PRO A 77 11.57 -12.64 5.72
CA PRO A 77 11.73 -12.02 4.41
C PRO A 77 10.77 -12.60 3.38
N ASN A 78 10.12 -11.73 2.60
CA ASN A 78 9.25 -12.09 1.47
C ASN A 78 8.25 -13.22 1.79
N SER A 79 7.58 -13.17 2.95
CA SER A 79 6.75 -14.26 3.45
C SER A 79 5.30 -13.84 3.69
N GLY A 80 4.40 -14.82 3.75
CA GLY A 80 2.98 -14.61 4.04
C GLY A 80 2.17 -14.16 2.83
N VAL A 81 0.85 -14.21 2.97
CA VAL A 81 -0.09 -13.85 1.90
C VAL A 81 -0.28 -12.33 1.73
N THR A 82 0.05 -11.55 2.76
CA THR A 82 -0.15 -10.10 2.82
C THR A 82 1.06 -9.30 2.34
N ASN A 83 2.27 -9.75 2.67
CA ASN A 83 3.50 -8.95 2.53
C ASN A 83 4.52 -9.51 1.51
N ALA A 84 4.34 -10.74 1.03
CA ALA A 84 5.21 -11.29 -0.02
C ALA A 84 5.00 -10.58 -1.37
N ASN A 85 5.99 -10.73 -2.25
CA ASN A 85 6.03 -10.26 -3.63
C ASN A 85 6.33 -11.41 -4.61
N GLY A 86 6.10 -11.15 -5.90
CA GLY A 86 6.48 -12.04 -6.99
C GLY A 86 5.76 -13.39 -6.94
N GLU A 87 6.46 -14.45 -7.34
CA GLU A 87 5.89 -15.79 -7.44
C GLU A 87 5.50 -16.36 -6.07
N ASN A 88 6.29 -16.08 -5.03
CA ASN A 88 5.99 -16.55 -3.69
C ASN A 88 4.62 -16.04 -3.20
N TRP A 89 4.30 -14.77 -3.47
CA TRP A 89 2.98 -14.22 -3.16
C TRP A 89 1.87 -14.89 -3.98
N LYS A 90 2.10 -15.12 -5.28
CA LYS A 90 1.11 -15.75 -6.17
C LYS A 90 0.76 -17.16 -5.70
N GLU A 91 1.76 -17.96 -5.35
CA GLU A 91 1.57 -19.33 -4.85
C GLU A 91 0.83 -19.34 -3.51
N GLN A 92 1.29 -18.56 -2.52
CA GLN A 92 0.65 -18.50 -1.20
C GLN A 92 -0.79 -18.00 -1.28
N ARG A 93 -1.06 -16.98 -2.10
CA ARG A 93 -2.42 -16.46 -2.31
C ARG A 93 -3.33 -17.51 -2.95
N ARG A 94 -2.85 -18.22 -3.97
CA ARG A 94 -3.63 -19.28 -4.63
C ARG A 94 -3.96 -20.41 -3.65
N ALA A 95 -2.96 -20.87 -2.90
CA ALA A 95 -3.14 -21.92 -1.90
C ALA A 95 -4.14 -21.49 -0.80
N ALA A 96 -3.96 -20.31 -0.21
CA ALA A 96 -4.84 -19.80 0.85
C ALA A 96 -6.30 -19.67 0.40
N ILE A 97 -6.55 -19.13 -0.79
CA ILE A 97 -7.91 -19.01 -1.34
C ILE A 97 -8.53 -20.39 -1.60
N SER A 98 -7.75 -21.36 -2.11
CA SER A 98 -8.23 -22.74 -2.31
C SER A 98 -8.67 -23.35 -0.99
N ILE A 99 -7.80 -23.29 0.02
CA ILE A 99 -8.08 -23.82 1.35
C ILE A 99 -9.34 -23.18 1.92
N LEU A 100 -9.46 -21.85 1.90
CA LEU A 100 -10.64 -21.16 2.44
C LEU A 100 -11.96 -21.60 1.76
N ARG A 101 -11.94 -21.85 0.45
CA ARG A 101 -13.11 -22.38 -0.28
C ARG A 101 -13.45 -23.81 0.12
N ASP A 102 -12.44 -24.66 0.32
CA ASP A 102 -12.64 -26.03 0.80
C ASP A 102 -13.26 -26.04 2.20
N PHE A 103 -12.93 -25.06 3.04
CA PHE A 103 -13.55 -24.81 4.34
C PHE A 103 -14.91 -24.09 4.29
N GLY A 104 -15.47 -23.84 3.11
CA GLY A 104 -16.82 -23.32 2.93
C GLY A 104 -16.94 -21.80 2.79
N MET A 105 -15.84 -21.06 2.65
CA MET A 105 -15.90 -19.62 2.36
C MET A 105 -16.54 -19.37 0.98
N GLY A 106 -17.63 -18.60 0.97
CA GLY A 106 -18.35 -18.24 -0.27
C GLY A 106 -19.38 -19.27 -0.74
N LYS A 107 -19.69 -20.29 0.08
CA LYS A 107 -20.97 -21.01 0.01
C LYS A 107 -22.07 -20.21 0.70
#